data_AF-A0A423LT49-F1
#
_entry.id   AF-A0A423LT49-F1
#
_cell.length_a   1.000
_cell.length_b   1.000
_cell.length_c   1.000
_cell.angle_alpha   90.00
_cell.angle_beta   90.00
_cell.angle_gamma   90.00
#
_symmetry.space_group_name_H-M   'P 1'
#
loop_
_entity.id
_entity.type
_entity.pdbx_description
1 polymer ?
#
loop_
_entity_poly.entity_id
_entity_poly.type
_entity_poly.pdbx_seq_one_letter_code
_entity_poly.pdbx_strand_id
1 'polypeptide(L)' 'MLKNLGYYNSGNSSIAVPVGLAEQLAIEVEYETNEFGRCLANDAATWKQLLAMVVCKPEYPSLPRYHETYGASAGV' A
#
# COMPACT_ATOMS: atom_id res chain seq x y z
N MET A 1 16.08 -13.85 -18.61
CA MET A 1 14.86 -13.38 -19.31
C MET A 1 13.89 -12.82 -18.26
N LEU A 2 14.17 -11.63 -17.74
CA LEU A 2 13.36 -10.92 -16.72
C LEU A 2 13.17 -9.43 -17.08
N LYS A 3 13.57 -9.02 -18.29
CA LYS A 3 13.62 -7.61 -18.71
C LYS A 3 12.25 -7.01 -19.10
N ASN A 4 11.20 -7.83 -19.16
CA ASN A 4 9.88 -7.45 -19.68
C ASN A 4 8.73 -7.68 -18.68
N LEU A 5 9.01 -7.77 -17.38
CA LEU A 5 7.96 -7.48 -16.39
C LEU A 5 7.81 -5.96 -16.37
N GLY A 6 7.22 -5.41 -17.43
CA GLY A 6 6.56 -4.13 -17.34
C GLY A 6 5.57 -4.28 -16.20
N TYR A 7 5.93 -3.74 -15.03
CA TYR A 7 5.05 -3.61 -13.89
C TYR A 7 3.71 -3.18 -14.45
N TYR A 8 2.67 -3.99 -14.25
CA TYR A 8 1.31 -3.69 -14.66
C TYR A 8 0.90 -2.45 -13.88
N ASN A 9 1.25 -1.31 -14.45
CA ASN A 9 1.20 0.03 -13.91
C ASN A 9 -0.13 0.59 -14.37
N SER A 10 -1.19 0.29 -13.63
CA SER A 10 -2.55 0.79 -13.90
C SER A 10 -2.71 2.28 -13.57
N GLY A 11 -1.63 2.98 -13.22
CA GLY A 11 -1.63 4.40 -12.93
C GLY A 11 -0.39 4.80 -12.16
N ASN A 12 0.02 6.04 -12.35
CA ASN A 12 1.25 6.73 -11.94
C ASN A 12 1.59 6.74 -10.42
N SER A 13 1.12 5.75 -9.66
CA SER A 13 1.11 5.71 -8.19
C SER A 13 1.38 4.30 -7.63
N SER A 14 1.68 3.31 -8.47
CA SER A 14 2.02 1.95 -8.04
C SER A 14 3.48 1.88 -7.55
N ILE A 15 3.73 1.18 -6.45
CA ILE A 15 5.09 0.96 -5.89
C ILE A 15 5.46 -0.53 -5.93
N ALA A 16 6.75 -0.82 -6.11
CA ALA A 16 7.28 -2.17 -6.02
C ALA A 16 7.93 -2.37 -4.64
N VAL A 17 7.48 -3.38 -3.89
CA VAL A 17 8.01 -3.71 -2.56
C VAL A 17 8.34 -5.21 -2.46
N PRO A 18 9.22 -5.65 -1.54
CA PRO A 18 9.47 -7.06 -1.30
C PRO A 18 8.20 -7.82 -0.88
N VAL A 19 7.99 -9.01 -1.43
CA VAL A 19 6.82 -9.85 -1.11
C VAL A 19 6.73 -10.19 0.38
N GLY A 20 7.86 -10.50 1.03
CA GLY A 20 7.90 -10.82 2.46
C GLY A 20 7.44 -9.65 3.35
N LEU A 21 7.67 -8.39 2.92
CA LEU A 21 7.15 -7.23 3.62
C LEU A 21 5.63 -7.13 3.46
N ALA A 22 5.12 -7.33 2.24
CA ALA A 22 3.68 -7.31 1.98
C ALA A 22 2.95 -8.41 2.78
N GLU A 23 3.53 -9.61 2.86
CA GLU A 23 3.00 -10.73 3.65
C GLU A 23 3.01 -10.46 5.16
N GLN A 24 4.00 -9.73 5.66
CA GLN A 24 4.07 -9.34 7.08
C GLN A 24 3.04 -8.28 7.45
N LEU A 25 2.78 -7.34 6.54
CA LEU A 25 1.85 -6.23 6.78
C LEU A 25 0.40 -6.57 6.46
N ALA A 26 0.14 -7.64 5.69
CA ALA A 26 -1.20 -8.02 5.31
C ALA A 26 -2.00 -8.59 6.49
N ILE A 27 -3.14 -7.95 6.76
CA ILE A 27 -4.13 -8.34 7.77
C ILE A 27 -5.25 -9.14 7.11
N GLU A 28 -5.92 -9.98 7.90
CA GLU A 28 -7.16 -10.63 7.49
C GLU A 28 -8.31 -9.62 7.58
N VAL A 29 -9.11 -9.54 6.51
CA VAL A 29 -10.23 -8.61 6.39
C VAL A 29 -11.44 -9.39 5.89
N GLU A 30 -12.59 -9.10 6.49
CA GLU A 30 -13.89 -9.52 5.99
C GLU A 30 -14.36 -8.51 4.94
N TYR A 31 -14.59 -8.97 3.72
CA TYR A 31 -15.18 -8.16 2.66
C TYR A 31 -16.69 -8.06 2.82
N GLU A 32 -17.31 -7.05 2.19
CA GLU A 32 -18.78 -6.89 2.16
C GLU A 32 -19.51 -8.09 1.52
N THR A 33 -18.79 -8.98 0.85
CA THR A 33 -19.28 -10.25 0.31
C THR A 33 -19.38 -11.39 1.34
N ASN A 34 -19.05 -11.13 2.61
CA ASN A 34 -18.83 -12.15 3.66
C ASN A 34 -17.71 -13.14 3.32
N GLU A 35 -16.78 -12.73 2.48
CA GLU A 35 -15.56 -13.49 2.17
C GLU A 35 -14.39 -12.94 2.98
N PHE A 36 -13.45 -13.81 3.34
CA PHE A 36 -12.24 -13.41 4.06
C PHE A 36 -11.05 -13.40 3.12
N GLY A 37 -10.23 -12.37 3.21
CA GLY A 37 -9.00 -12.26 2.43
C GLY A 37 -7.91 -11.49 3.15
N ARG A 38 -6.69 -11.60 2.62
CA ARG A 38 -5.54 -10.86 3.15
C ARG A 38 -5.36 -9.56 2.37
N CYS A 39 -5.39 -8.44 3.08
CA CYS A 39 -5.24 -7.10 2.52
C CYS A 39 -4.19 -6.31 3.27
N LEU A 40 -3.52 -5.37 2.58
CA LEU A 40 -2.76 -4.33 3.24
C LEU A 40 -3.73 -3.29 3.81
N ALA A 41 -3.54 -2.91 5.08
CA ALA A 41 -4.31 -1.84 5.68
C ALA A 41 -3.99 -0.51 4.96
N ASN A 42 -5.04 0.23 4.56
CA ASN A 42 -4.87 1.53 3.92
C ASN A 42 -4.73 2.65 4.96
N ASP A 43 -3.61 2.64 5.70
CA ASP A 43 -3.29 3.62 6.75
C ASP A 43 -1.86 4.18 6.62
N ALA A 44 -1.59 5.28 7.35
CA ALA A 44 -0.30 5.96 7.32
C ALA A 44 0.88 5.06 7.73
N ALA A 45 0.67 4.15 8.68
CA ALA A 45 1.73 3.30 9.24
C ALA A 45 2.18 2.25 8.22
N THR A 46 1.23 1.65 7.52
CA THR A 46 1.45 0.68 6.44
C THR A 46 2.14 1.36 5.27
N TRP A 47 1.64 2.51 4.82
CA TRP A 47 2.27 3.27 3.74
C TRP A 47 3.70 3.72 4.06
N LYS A 48 3.96 4.15 5.30
CA LYS A 48 5.32 4.52 5.73
C LYS A 48 6.31 3.36 5.59
N GLN A 49 5.92 2.15 5.97
CA GLN A 49 6.76 0.96 5.86
C GLN A 49 6.97 0.54 4.41
N LEU A 50 5.91 0.57 3.60
CA LEU A 50 5.99 0.25 2.17
C LEU A 50 6.92 1.22 1.43
N LEU A 51 6.78 2.53 1.67
CA LEU A 51 7.60 3.56 1.02
C LEU A 51 9.08 3.49 1.40
N ALA A 52 9.40 3.03 2.62
CA ALA A 52 10.77 2.85 3.07
C ALA A 52 11.51 1.70 2.36
N MET A 53 10.76 0.72 1.84
CA MET A 53 11.29 -0.53 1.27
C MET A 53 11.04 -0.64 -0.24
N VAL A 54 10.74 0.48 -0.90
CA VAL A 54 10.49 0.50 -2.35
C VAL A 54 11.75 0.05 -3.10
N VAL A 55 11.59 -1.01 -3.92
CA VAL A 55 12.67 -1.63 -4.70
C VAL A 55 13.21 -0.69 -5.78
N CYS A 56 12.31 0.08 -6.40
CA CYS A 56 12.65 1.08 -7.40
C CYS A 56 11.79 2.33 -7.14
N LYS A 57 12.43 3.45 -6.85
CA LYS A 57 11.70 4.70 -6.59
C LYS A 57 10.89 5.07 -7.85
N PRO A 58 9.58 5.29 -7.72
CA PRO A 58 8.78 5.71 -8.86
C PRO A 58 9.27 7.07 -9.36
N GLU A 59 9.16 7.28 -10.67
CA GLU A 59 9.54 8.55 -11.31
C GLU A 59 8.67 9.72 -10.84
N TYR A 60 7.47 9.42 -10.32
CA TYR A 60 6.55 10.38 -9.73
C TYR A 60 6.30 10.05 -8.25
N PRO A 61 6.13 11.06 -7.37
CA PRO A 61 5.82 10.83 -5.97
C PRO A 61 4.55 10.00 -5.79
N SER A 62 4.64 8.89 -5.05
CA SER A 62 3.48 8.17 -4.56
C SER A 62 2.79 9.00 -3.48
N LEU A 63 1.59 9.49 -3.77
CA LEU A 63 0.76 10.24 -2.82
C LEU A 63 -0.43 9.36 -2.42
N PRO A 64 -0.23 8.38 -1.53
CA PRO A 64 -1.32 7.52 -1.10
C PRO A 64 -2.40 8.34 -0.38
N ARG A 65 -3.65 8.14 -0.78
CA ARG A 65 -4.82 8.62 -0.05
C ARG A 65 -5.26 7.49 0.89
N TYR A 66 -4.94 7.63 2.16
CA TYR A 66 -5.42 6.75 3.21
C TYR A 66 -6.48 7.47 4.05
N HIS A 67 -7.39 6.71 4.65
CA HIS A 67 -8.29 7.28 5.63
C HIS A 67 -7.45 7.73 6.82
N GLU A 68 -7.36 9.03 7.05
CA GLU A 68 -7.06 9.53 8.39
C GLU A 68 -8.14 8.93 9.29
N THR A 69 -7.74 8.12 10.25
CA THR A 69 -8.64 7.67 11.31
C THR A 69 -9.38 8.88 11.85
N TYR A 70 -10.71 8.93 11.68
CA TYR A 70 -11.57 9.89 12.35
C TYR A 70 -11.24 9.88 13.85
N GLY A 71 -10.50 10.89 14.33
CA GLY A 71 -9.97 10.84 15.68
C GLY A 71 -8.98 11.94 16.09
N ALA A 72 -9.16 13.18 15.64
CA ALA A 72 -8.87 14.38 16.44
C ALA A 72 -9.41 15.61 15.70
N SER A 73 -10.59 16.04 16.16
CA SER A 73 -11.13 17.37 15.89
C SER A 73 -10.09 18.47 16.11
N ALA A 74 -10.18 19.49 15.26
CA ALA A 74 -9.59 20.81 15.43
C ALA A 74 -9.53 21.27 16.90
N GLY A 75 -8.36 21.76 17.31
CA GLY A 75 -8.16 22.56 18.50
C GLY A 75 -7.28 23.75 18.12
N VAL A 76 -7.92 24.91 18.01
CA VAL A 76 -7.29 26.25 18.02
C VAL A 76 -6.90 26.56 19.46
#